data_AF-A0A7C6IVL7-F1
#
_entry.id   AF-A0A7C6IVL7-F1
#
_cell.length_a   1.000
_cell.length_b   1.000
_cell.length_c   1.000
_cell.angle_alpha   90.00
_cell.angle_beta   90.00
_cell.angle_gamma   90.00
#
_symmetry.space_group_name_H-M   'P 1'
#
loop_
_entity.id
_entity.type
_entity.pdbx_description
1 polymer ?
#
loop_
_entity_poly.entity_id
_entity_poly.type
_entity_poly.pdbx_seq_one_letter_code
_entity_poly.pdbx_strand_id
1 'polypeptide(L)'
;MNFEDINFKIVIATLLIALVFLLSVKYLYNWYNLESPLENALAKDNRIQSFSIDKSADTFKISVILNNKFDDLSEVYSDLKNTLESILKNRNYRLDVKGLENEKLQAAYYNMHFSLYENIIKNNFIKIDNDIKKIADQYAISEYKIIIDRENVYLMLRDKGNGLYKIIEREKD
;
A
#
# COMPACT_ATOMS: atom_id res chain seq x y z
N MET A 1 48.94 -9.50 -20.66
CA MET A 1 48.57 -9.90 -19.28
C MET A 1 47.92 -11.27 -19.44
N ASN A 2 48.68 -12.34 -19.21
CA ASN A 2 48.23 -13.72 -19.46
C ASN A 2 47.33 -14.16 -18.30
N PHE A 3 46.11 -14.58 -18.62
CA PHE A 3 45.11 -15.03 -17.65
C PHE A 3 45.26 -16.51 -17.25
N GLU A 4 46.37 -17.16 -17.61
CA GLU A 4 46.56 -18.61 -17.48
C GLU A 4 46.91 -19.08 -16.05
N ASP A 5 47.32 -18.16 -15.15
CA ASP A 5 47.67 -18.50 -13.76
C ASP A 5 46.52 -18.27 -12.75
N ILE A 6 45.31 -17.97 -13.23
CA ILE A 6 44.16 -17.76 -12.35
C ILE A 6 43.58 -19.11 -11.96
N ASN A 7 43.80 -19.49 -10.70
CA ASN A 7 43.17 -20.66 -10.12
C ASN A 7 41.66 -20.41 -9.96
N PHE A 8 40.88 -20.85 -10.96
CA PHE A 8 39.43 -20.70 -11.03
C PHE A 8 38.70 -21.17 -9.76
N LYS A 9 39.24 -22.16 -9.04
CA LYS A 9 38.66 -22.63 -7.77
C LYS A 9 38.73 -21.56 -6.69
N ILE A 10 39.81 -20.79 -6.64
CA ILE A 10 39.99 -19.70 -5.68
C ILE A 10 39.05 -18.54 -6.01
N VAL A 11 38.87 -18.21 -7.30
CA VAL A 11 37.95 -17.14 -7.75
C VAL A 11 36.49 -17.48 -7.42
N ILE A 12 36.08 -18.74 -7.63
CA ILE A 12 34.73 -19.17 -7.30
C ILE A 12 34.53 -19.18 -5.77
N ALA A 13 35.53 -19.61 -5.01
CA ALA A 13 35.46 -19.61 -3.55
C ALA A 13 35.33 -18.19 -2.98
N THR A 14 36.12 -17.22 -3.46
CA THR A 14 36.03 -15.83 -3.02
C THR A 14 34.71 -15.18 -3.43
N LEU A 15 34.20 -15.49 -4.63
CA LEU A 15 32.89 -15.02 -5.08
C LEU A 15 31.75 -15.54 -4.18
N LEU A 16 31.77 -16.83 -3.83
CA LEU A 16 30.78 -17.43 -2.94
C LEU A 16 30.84 -16.84 -1.53
N ILE A 17 32.05 -16.62 -1.00
CA ILE A 17 32.24 -15.97 0.31
C ILE A 17 31.70 -14.54 0.29
N ALA A 18 32.02 -13.76 -0.75
CA ALA A 18 31.50 -12.41 -0.90
C ALA A 18 29.97 -12.39 -1.06
N LEU A 19 29.40 -13.35 -1.80
CA LEU A 19 27.96 -13.47 -1.98
C LEU A 19 27.25 -13.80 -0.67
N VAL A 20 27.77 -14.76 0.10
CA VAL A 20 27.25 -15.09 1.44
C VAL A 20 27.36 -13.87 2.34
N PHE A 21 28.49 -13.16 2.34
CA PHE A 21 28.67 -11.95 3.14
C PHE A 21 27.66 -10.85 2.76
N LEU A 22 27.46 -10.59 1.47
CA LEU A 22 26.48 -9.61 0.97
C LEU A 22 25.04 -10.00 1.32
N LEU A 23 24.68 -11.28 1.19
CA LEU A 23 23.36 -11.78 1.55
C LEU A 23 23.14 -11.74 3.06
N SER A 24 24.14 -12.09 3.86
CA SER A 24 24.10 -11.96 5.31
C SER A 24 23.95 -10.50 5.73
N VAL A 25 24.70 -9.57 5.15
CA VAL A 25 24.56 -8.13 5.42
C VAL A 25 23.17 -7.63 5.01
N LYS A 26 22.65 -8.03 3.84
CA LYS A 26 21.29 -7.69 3.39
C LYS A 26 20.21 -8.22 4.34
N TYR A 27 20.37 -9.45 4.82
CA TYR A 27 19.42 -10.08 5.75
C TYR A 27 19.49 -9.45 7.14
N LEU A 28 20.70 -9.17 7.63
CA LEU A 28 20.92 -8.48 8.91
C LEU A 28 20.41 -7.04 8.87
N TYR A 29 20.57 -6.33 7.75
CA TYR A 29 20.01 -4.97 7.56
C TYR A 29 18.48 -4.98 7.61
N ASN A 30 17.85 -6.01 7.03
CA ASN A 30 16.40 -6.21 7.10
C ASN A 30 15.93 -6.60 8.50
N TRP A 31 16.79 -7.23 9.31
CA TRP A 31 16.51 -7.61 10.71
C TRP A 31 16.79 -6.46 11.70
N TYR A 32 17.79 -5.61 11.48
CA TYR A 32 18.15 -4.50 12.36
C TYR A 32 17.37 -3.19 12.13
N ASN A 33 16.61 -3.06 11.04
CA ASN A 33 15.66 -1.94 10.86
C ASN A 33 14.49 -1.98 11.87
N LEU A 34 14.44 -3.00 12.74
CA LEU A 34 13.31 -3.34 13.60
C LEU A 34 12.75 -2.24 14.51
N GLU A 35 13.37 -1.09 14.78
CA GLU A 35 12.80 -0.13 15.75
C GLU A 35 12.96 1.35 15.42
N SER A 36 12.47 1.79 14.26
CA SER A 36 11.94 3.17 14.20
C SER A 36 10.59 3.22 14.94
N PRO A 37 10.27 4.26 15.73
CA PRO A 37 8.94 4.44 16.32
C PRO A 37 7.81 4.28 15.30
N LEU A 38 8.09 4.66 14.05
CA LEU A 38 7.19 4.48 12.91
C LEU A 38 6.95 3.01 12.55
N GLU A 39 8.02 2.23 12.42
CA GLU A 39 7.95 0.82 12.04
C GLU A 39 7.24 0.00 13.14
N ASN A 40 7.52 0.32 14.41
CA ASN A 40 6.83 -0.26 15.55
C ASN A 40 5.35 0.07 15.61
N ALA A 41 4.96 1.30 15.27
CA ALA A 41 3.55 1.69 15.25
C ALA A 41 2.78 0.96 14.13
N LEU A 42 3.36 0.87 12.93
CA LEU A 42 2.75 0.15 11.81
C LEU A 42 2.71 -1.36 12.04
N ALA A 43 3.74 -1.95 12.66
CA ALA A 43 3.77 -3.39 12.95
C ALA A 43 2.76 -3.82 14.02
N LYS A 44 2.38 -2.91 14.93
CA LYS A 44 1.38 -3.17 15.98
C LYS A 44 -0.05 -3.10 15.46
N ASP A 45 -0.29 -2.45 14.33
CA ASP A 45 -1.62 -2.36 13.73
C ASP A 45 -2.02 -3.70 13.11
N ASN A 46 -2.99 -4.38 13.72
CA ASN A 46 -3.46 -5.70 13.30
C ASN A 46 -4.20 -5.69 11.95
N ARG A 47 -4.53 -4.52 11.40
CA ARG A 47 -5.16 -4.31 10.09
C ARG A 47 -4.11 -4.28 8.97
N ILE A 48 -2.84 -4.06 9.30
CA ILE A 48 -1.74 -4.05 8.35
C ILE A 48 -1.24 -5.48 8.14
N GLN A 49 -1.13 -5.88 6.87
CA GLN A 49 -0.51 -7.15 6.48
C GLN A 49 0.98 -7.00 6.22
N SER A 50 1.36 -5.93 5.52
CA SER A 50 2.77 -5.57 5.29
C SER A 50 2.90 -4.08 5.03
N PHE A 51 4.09 -3.55 5.25
CA PHE A 51 4.40 -2.16 4.97
C PHE A 51 5.81 -2.03 4.39
N SER A 52 6.05 -0.94 3.67
CA SER A 52 7.36 -0.53 3.18
C SER A 52 7.53 0.95 3.41
N ILE A 53 8.73 1.34 3.87
CA ILE A 53 9.08 2.74 4.12
C ILE A 53 10.32 3.04 3.31
N ASP A 54 10.17 3.92 2.33
CA ASP A 54 11.28 4.45 1.55
C ASP A 54 11.65 5.84 2.08
N LYS A 55 12.87 5.93 2.60
CA LYS A 55 13.48 7.12 3.23
C LYS A 55 14.44 7.85 2.26
N SER A 56 14.45 7.49 0.98
CA SER A 56 15.49 7.91 0.02
C SER A 56 15.37 9.36 -0.48
N ALA A 57 14.39 10.14 0.01
CA ALA A 57 14.15 11.52 -0.41
C ALA A 57 13.73 12.40 0.79
N ASP A 58 13.60 13.71 0.58
CA ASP A 58 13.04 14.68 1.54
C ASP A 58 11.57 14.39 1.93
N THR A 59 10.95 13.40 1.29
CA THR A 59 9.59 12.94 1.58
C THR A 59 9.60 11.45 1.89
N PHE A 60 9.09 11.07 3.06
CA PHE A 60 8.91 9.67 3.45
C PHE A 60 7.82 9.04 2.61
N LYS A 61 8.13 8.00 1.83
CA LYS A 61 7.10 7.23 1.11
C LYS A 61 6.75 6.01 1.94
N ILE A 62 5.51 5.96 2.40
CA ILE A 62 5.01 4.91 3.28
C ILE A 62 3.93 4.17 2.51
N SER A 63 4.21 2.92 2.17
CA SER A 63 3.26 2.05 1.48
C SER A 63 2.77 0.99 2.45
N VAL A 64 1.45 0.87 2.59
CA VAL A 64 0.79 -0.05 3.50
C VAL A 64 -0.13 -0.97 2.71
N ILE A 65 0.04 -2.28 2.92
CA ILE A 65 -0.90 -3.30 2.44
C ILE A 65 -1.76 -3.70 3.61
N LEU A 66 -3.05 -3.39 3.55
CA LEU A 66 -4.04 -3.76 4.55
C LEU A 66 -4.57 -5.17 4.28
N ASN A 67 -4.90 -5.88 5.36
CA ASN A 67 -5.68 -7.11 5.29
C ASN A 67 -7.19 -6.78 5.18
N ASN A 68 -8.08 -7.75 5.41
CA ASN A 68 -9.53 -7.55 5.33
C ASN A 68 -10.21 -7.46 6.72
N LYS A 69 -9.47 -7.23 7.80
CA LYS A 69 -9.98 -7.21 9.19
C LYS A 69 -10.32 -5.81 9.67
N PHE A 70 -11.15 -5.09 8.92
CA PHE A 70 -11.67 -3.78 9.28
C PHE A 70 -12.99 -3.53 8.54
N ASP A 71 -13.83 -2.60 8.98
CA ASP A 71 -15.12 -2.36 8.30
C ASP A 71 -15.17 -1.00 7.58
N ASP A 72 -14.22 -0.14 7.88
CA ASP A 72 -14.22 1.25 7.44
C ASP A 72 -12.84 1.72 7.00
N LEU A 73 -12.66 1.93 5.69
CA LEU A 73 -11.39 2.42 5.15
C LEU A 73 -11.10 3.86 5.60
N SER A 74 -12.12 4.69 5.85
CA SER A 74 -11.93 6.08 6.27
C SER A 74 -11.36 6.17 7.68
N GLU A 75 -11.85 5.32 8.59
CA GLU A 75 -11.33 5.20 9.96
C GLU A 75 -9.88 4.71 9.95
N VAL A 76 -9.60 3.63 9.21
CA VAL A 76 -8.22 3.09 9.10
C VAL A 76 -7.26 4.13 8.53
N TYR A 77 -7.67 4.83 7.47
CA TYR A 77 -6.82 5.87 6.88
C TYR A 77 -6.58 7.04 7.83
N SER A 78 -7.61 7.48 8.56
CA SER A 78 -7.49 8.55 9.55
C SER A 78 -6.57 8.16 10.70
N ASP A 79 -6.74 6.95 11.27
CA ASP A 79 -5.89 6.42 12.34
C ASP A 79 -4.41 6.35 11.92
N LEU A 80 -4.16 5.85 10.70
CA LEU A 80 -2.81 5.80 10.15
C LEU A 80 -2.25 7.20 9.98
N LYS A 81 -3.01 8.13 9.38
CA LYS A 81 -2.58 9.52 9.21
C LYS A 81 -2.21 10.16 10.55
N ASN A 82 -3.07 10.04 11.56
CA ASN A 82 -2.83 10.57 12.91
C ASN A 82 -1.57 9.96 13.55
N THR A 83 -1.40 8.64 13.41
CA THR A 83 -0.21 7.94 13.90
C THR A 83 1.06 8.46 13.22
N LEU A 84 1.04 8.60 11.90
CA LEU A 84 2.17 9.11 11.12
C LEU A 84 2.50 10.55 11.50
N GLU A 85 1.52 11.43 11.58
CA GLU A 85 1.69 12.84 11.95
C GLU A 85 2.29 12.97 13.36
N SER A 86 1.84 12.15 14.32
CA SER A 86 2.38 12.17 15.69
C SER A 86 3.88 11.81 15.75
N ILE A 87 4.33 10.89 14.89
CA ILE A 87 5.70 10.36 14.90
C ILE A 87 6.62 11.22 14.02
N LEU A 88 6.17 11.59 12.81
CA LEU A 88 6.94 12.32 11.81
C LEU A 88 6.92 13.83 12.06
N LYS A 89 5.96 14.34 12.83
CA LYS A 89 5.76 15.75 13.16
C LYS A 89 5.70 16.59 11.88
N ASN A 90 6.75 17.36 11.60
CA ASN A 90 6.80 18.30 10.47
C ASN A 90 7.54 17.73 9.25
N ARG A 91 7.85 16.43 9.22
CA ARG A 91 8.48 15.81 8.05
C ARG A 91 7.43 15.49 7.00
N ASN A 92 7.71 15.88 5.76
CA ASN A 92 6.84 15.55 4.64
C ASN A 92 6.78 14.03 4.43
N TYR A 93 5.59 13.51 4.22
CA TYR A 93 5.38 12.11 3.91
C TYR A 93 4.25 11.93 2.90
N ARG A 94 4.25 10.77 2.24
CA ARG A 94 3.17 10.29 1.38
C ARG A 94 2.76 8.92 1.86
N LEU A 95 1.48 8.76 2.18
CA LEU A 95 0.88 7.49 2.56
C LEU A 95 0.14 6.90 1.34
N ASP A 96 0.54 5.70 0.93
CA ASP A 96 -0.12 4.90 -0.09
C ASP A 96 -0.71 3.65 0.56
N VAL A 97 -2.05 3.56 0.57
CA VAL A 97 -2.78 2.44 1.18
C VAL A 97 -3.37 1.57 0.08
N LYS A 98 -3.06 0.27 0.12
CA LYS A 98 -3.54 -0.72 -0.83
C LYS A 98 -4.01 -1.97 -0.10
N GLY A 99 -4.75 -2.83 -0.79
CA GLY A 99 -5.05 -4.19 -0.33
C GLY A 99 -4.32 -5.22 -1.16
N LEU A 100 -4.54 -6.50 -0.85
CA LEU A 100 -4.20 -7.59 -1.76
C LEU A 100 -5.23 -7.64 -2.89
N GLU A 101 -4.93 -6.97 -3.99
CA GLU A 101 -5.82 -6.92 -5.15
C GLU A 101 -5.74 -8.22 -5.97
N ASN A 102 -6.83 -8.59 -6.63
CA ASN A 102 -6.85 -9.66 -7.64
C ASN A 102 -7.41 -9.12 -8.97
N GLU A 103 -7.27 -9.89 -10.05
CA GLU A 103 -7.70 -9.47 -11.40
C GLU A 103 -9.18 -9.08 -11.45
N LYS A 104 -10.03 -9.79 -10.71
CA LYS A 104 -11.47 -9.51 -10.62
C LYS A 104 -11.76 -8.14 -10.02
N LEU A 105 -11.12 -7.81 -8.89
CA LEU A 105 -11.25 -6.52 -8.23
C LEU A 105 -10.70 -5.39 -9.10
N GLN A 106 -9.57 -5.62 -9.76
CA GLN A 106 -8.99 -4.65 -10.69
C GLN A 106 -9.90 -4.38 -11.88
N ALA A 107 -10.48 -5.42 -12.48
CA ALA A 107 -11.42 -5.28 -13.59
C ALA A 107 -12.72 -4.56 -13.17
N ALA A 108 -13.25 -4.87 -11.99
CA ALA A 108 -14.41 -4.17 -11.43
C ALA A 108 -14.09 -2.67 -11.24
N TYR A 109 -12.97 -2.36 -10.59
CA TYR A 109 -12.52 -0.97 -10.41
C TYR A 109 -12.29 -0.26 -11.74
N TYR A 110 -11.71 -0.95 -12.74
CA TYR A 110 -11.51 -0.38 -14.06
C TYR A 110 -12.83 0.02 -14.75
N ASN A 111 -13.95 -0.63 -14.44
CA ASN A 111 -15.25 -0.17 -14.94
C ASN A 111 -15.91 0.89 -14.05
N MET A 112 -15.59 0.91 -12.75
CA MET A 112 -16.11 1.91 -11.81
C MET A 112 -15.42 3.27 -11.95
N HIS A 113 -14.13 3.31 -12.27
CA HIS A 113 -13.32 4.52 -12.08
C HIS A 113 -13.84 5.72 -12.89
N PHE A 114 -14.25 5.53 -14.14
CA PHE A 114 -14.77 6.65 -14.95
C PHE A 114 -16.00 7.30 -14.32
N SER A 115 -16.99 6.49 -13.92
CA SER A 115 -18.18 7.01 -13.23
C SER A 115 -17.81 7.64 -11.89
N LEU A 116 -16.90 7.02 -11.13
CA LEU A 116 -16.44 7.54 -9.86
C LEU A 116 -15.85 8.95 -10.01
N TYR A 117 -14.86 9.13 -10.89
CA TYR A 117 -14.21 10.44 -11.09
C TYR A 117 -15.16 11.48 -11.69
N GLU A 118 -16.00 11.11 -12.67
CA GLU A 118 -16.96 12.03 -13.27
C GLU A 118 -17.94 12.58 -12.22
N ASN A 119 -18.50 11.70 -11.39
CA ASN A 119 -19.51 12.08 -10.41
C ASN A 119 -18.90 12.78 -9.19
N ILE A 120 -17.63 12.51 -8.84
CA ILE A 120 -16.89 13.31 -7.84
C ILE A 120 -16.82 14.77 -8.29
N ILE A 121 -16.38 15.02 -9.53
CA ILE A 121 -16.26 16.38 -10.08
C ILE A 121 -17.64 17.07 -10.16
N LYS A 122 -18.68 16.32 -10.53
CA LYS A 122 -20.06 16.85 -10.62
C LYS A 122 -20.78 16.93 -9.28
N ASN A 123 -20.14 16.57 -8.17
CA ASN A 123 -20.76 16.46 -6.84
C ASN A 123 -22.02 15.58 -6.81
N ASN A 124 -22.12 14.58 -7.69
CA ASN A 124 -23.27 13.68 -7.80
C ASN A 124 -23.05 12.38 -7.02
N PHE A 125 -22.94 12.50 -5.70
CA PHE A 125 -22.53 11.40 -4.83
C PHE A 125 -23.53 10.24 -4.77
N ILE A 126 -24.84 10.54 -4.87
CA ILE A 126 -25.89 9.50 -4.89
C ILE A 126 -25.74 8.61 -6.14
N LYS A 127 -25.31 9.18 -7.27
CA LYS A 127 -25.10 8.41 -8.50
C LYS A 127 -23.89 7.50 -8.40
N ILE A 128 -22.86 7.89 -7.64
CA ILE A 128 -21.67 7.04 -7.42
C ILE A 128 -22.08 5.71 -6.78
N ASP A 129 -22.86 5.75 -5.69
CA ASP A 129 -23.27 4.53 -4.99
C ASP A 129 -24.05 3.58 -5.91
N ASN A 130 -25.00 4.11 -6.68
CA ASN A 130 -25.78 3.31 -7.64
C ASN A 130 -24.91 2.69 -8.74
N ASP A 131 -23.99 3.47 -9.32
CA ASP A 131 -23.11 2.99 -10.40
C ASP A 131 -22.12 1.94 -9.88
N ILE A 132 -21.54 2.15 -8.69
CA ILE A 132 -20.65 1.18 -8.04
C ILE A 132 -21.40 -0.09 -7.69
N LYS A 133 -22.60 0.00 -7.09
CA LYS A 133 -23.43 -1.16 -6.78
C LYS A 133 -23.68 -2.01 -8.02
N LYS A 134 -24.11 -1.38 -9.11
CA LYS A 134 -24.39 -2.08 -10.38
C LYS A 134 -23.16 -2.83 -10.90
N ILE A 135 -21.99 -2.21 -10.85
CA ILE A 135 -20.75 -2.85 -11.33
C ILE A 135 -20.28 -3.93 -10.35
N ALA A 136 -20.39 -3.70 -9.04
CA ALA A 136 -20.08 -4.69 -8.02
C ALA A 136 -20.93 -5.96 -8.20
N ASP A 137 -22.24 -5.79 -8.46
CA ASP A 137 -23.17 -6.89 -8.73
C ASP A 137 -22.80 -7.62 -10.04
N GLN A 138 -22.47 -6.89 -11.12
CA GLN A 138 -22.04 -7.47 -12.40
C GLN A 138 -20.79 -8.35 -12.26
N TYR A 139 -19.84 -7.92 -11.42
CA TYR A 139 -18.62 -8.66 -11.14
C TYR A 139 -18.79 -9.66 -10.00
N ALA A 140 -19.97 -9.77 -9.37
CA ALA A 140 -20.21 -10.58 -8.18
C ALA A 140 -19.19 -10.32 -7.06
N ILE A 141 -18.87 -9.04 -6.81
CA ILE A 141 -18.01 -8.62 -5.68
C ILE A 141 -18.75 -8.92 -4.37
N SER A 142 -18.03 -9.52 -3.41
CA SER A 142 -18.65 -10.02 -2.18
C SER A 142 -19.10 -8.89 -1.25
N GLU A 143 -18.31 -7.82 -1.18
CA GLU A 143 -18.58 -6.66 -0.33
C GLU A 143 -18.00 -5.41 -1.02
N TYR A 144 -18.78 -4.32 -1.00
CA TYR A 144 -18.29 -3.00 -1.35
C TYR A 144 -18.76 -1.97 -0.33
N LYS A 145 -17.97 -0.92 -0.12
CA LYS A 145 -18.36 0.24 0.69
C LYS A 145 -17.75 1.49 0.07
N ILE A 146 -18.56 2.53 -0.05
CA ILE A 146 -18.09 3.87 -0.38
C ILE A 146 -18.42 4.84 0.75
N ILE A 147 -17.43 5.65 1.13
CA ILE A 147 -17.58 6.70 2.13
C ILE A 147 -16.99 7.98 1.55
N ILE A 148 -17.65 9.09 1.83
CA ILE A 148 -17.23 10.40 1.35
C ILE A 148 -17.18 11.31 2.57
N ASP A 149 -16.01 11.88 2.84
CA ASP A 149 -15.84 12.91 3.85
C ASP A 149 -15.50 14.26 3.20
N ARG A 150 -15.05 15.23 4.00
CA ARG A 150 -14.71 16.57 3.50
C ARG A 150 -13.49 16.59 2.59
N GLU A 151 -12.52 15.70 2.79
CA GLU A 151 -11.23 15.72 2.11
C GLU A 151 -11.08 14.60 1.08
N ASN A 152 -11.81 13.49 1.22
CA ASN A 152 -11.55 12.26 0.49
C ASN A 152 -12.82 11.47 0.14
N VAL A 153 -12.69 10.66 -0.90
CA VAL A 153 -13.59 9.56 -1.24
C VAL A 153 -12.86 8.24 -1.02
N TYR A 154 -13.48 7.37 -0.24
CA TYR A 154 -12.95 6.05 0.13
C TYR A 154 -13.76 4.98 -0.56
N LEU A 155 -13.11 4.20 -1.42
CA LEU A 155 -13.68 3.02 -2.05
C LEU A 155 -13.03 1.77 -1.50
N MET A 156 -13.86 0.87 -0.99
CA MET A 156 -13.49 -0.45 -0.51
C MET A 156 -14.22 -1.51 -1.33
N LEU A 157 -13.47 -2.44 -1.93
CA LEU A 157 -13.99 -3.64 -2.59
C LEU A 157 -13.33 -4.87 -1.99
N ARG A 158 -14.09 -5.93 -1.71
CA ARG A 158 -13.55 -7.19 -1.18
C ARG A 158 -14.15 -8.40 -1.88
N ASP A 159 -13.30 -9.39 -2.12
CA ASP A 159 -13.70 -10.66 -2.71
C ASP A 159 -12.75 -11.78 -2.30
N LYS A 160 -13.30 -12.87 -1.73
CA LYS A 160 -12.54 -14.11 -1.42
C LYS A 160 -11.21 -13.87 -0.68
N GLY A 161 -11.23 -13.00 0.34
CA GLY A 161 -10.04 -12.67 1.15
C GLY A 161 -9.07 -11.67 0.51
N ASN A 162 -9.35 -11.19 -0.70
CA ASN A 162 -8.65 -10.10 -1.37
C ASN A 162 -9.38 -8.77 -1.11
N GLY A 163 -8.67 -7.66 -1.26
CA GLY A 163 -9.18 -6.32 -1.03
C GLY A 163 -8.57 -5.33 -2.01
N LEU A 164 -9.41 -4.44 -2.56
CA LEU A 164 -8.97 -3.27 -3.32
C LEU A 164 -9.47 -2.02 -2.60
N TYR A 165 -8.53 -1.17 -2.26
CA TYR A 165 -8.75 0.04 -1.47
C TYR A 165 -8.25 1.23 -2.27
N LYS A 166 -9.10 2.25 -2.43
CA LYS A 166 -8.73 3.51 -3.08
C LYS A 166 -9.16 4.68 -2.19
N ILE A 167 -8.24 5.62 -2.01
CA ILE A 167 -8.49 6.91 -1.39
C ILE A 167 -8.26 7.96 -2.47
N ILE A 168 -9.28 8.75 -2.75
CA ILE A 168 -9.25 9.79 -3.77
C ILE A 168 -9.42 11.12 -3.05
N GLU A 169 -8.37 11.94 -3.08
CA GLU A 169 -8.42 13.30 -2.55
C GLU A 169 -9.42 14.13 -3.36
N ARG A 170 -10.24 14.91 -2.65
CA ARG A 170 -11.15 15.87 -3.24
C ARG A 170 -10.41 17.20 -3.36
N GLU A 171 -10.54 17.86 -4.51
CA GLU A 171 -10.04 19.22 -4.63
C GLU A 171 -10.74 20.11 -3.60
N LYS A 172 -9.95 20.92 -2.89
CA LYS A 172 -10.49 21.92 -1.97
C LYS A 172 -11.01 23.07 -2.82
N ASP A 173 -12.32 23.31 -2.77
CA ASP A 173 -12.93 24.55 -3.23
C ASP A 173 -12.35 25.77 -2.47
#